data_AF-X1MZH9-F1
#
_entry.id   AF-X1MZH9-F1
#
_cell.length_a   1.000
_cell.length_b   1.000
_cell.length_c   1.000
_cell.angle_alpha   90.00
_cell.angle_beta   90.00
_cell.angle_gamma   90.00
#
_symmetry.space_group_name_H-M   'P 1'
#
loop_
_entity.id
_entity.type
_entity.pdbx_description
1 polymer ?
#
loop_
_entity_poly.entity_id
_entity_poly.type
_entity_poly.pdbx_seq_one_letter_code
_entity_poly.pdbx_strand_id
1 'polypeptide(L)'
;MKRLTKLLKKNPGSDFGIDTWGNYSEEWPLNPDDSEAWEWTDIDALQIGIALKRAQPTCFLSGTEILLANHSSKAIENVKVGDIVKSYNEKTGGLENSRVEAVFNI
;
A
#
# COMPACT_ATOMS: atom_id res chain seq x y z
N MET A 1 20.38 -13.51 30.81
CA MET A 1 19.06 -13.08 30.31
C MET A 1 19.27 -12.56 28.89
N LYS A 2 18.78 -13.27 27.86
CA LYS A 2 18.97 -12.86 26.46
C LYS A 2 17.68 -12.24 25.94
N ARG A 3 17.84 -11.15 25.18
CA ARG A 3 16.83 -10.17 24.81
C ARG A 3 16.51 -10.34 23.34
N LEU A 4 15.29 -10.74 22.99
CA LEU A 4 14.83 -10.74 21.60
C LEU A 4 14.43 -9.32 21.17
N THR A 5 14.74 -9.00 19.93
CA THR A 5 15.22 -7.68 19.51
C THR A 5 14.12 -6.74 19.00
N LYS A 6 14.22 -5.47 19.41
CA LYS A 6 13.81 -4.22 18.75
C LYS A 6 12.81 -4.32 17.58
N LEU A 7 11.57 -3.91 17.83
CA LEU A 7 10.56 -3.71 16.79
C LEU A 7 10.47 -2.23 16.41
N LEU A 8 10.45 -1.94 15.11
CA LEU A 8 10.13 -0.61 14.59
C LEU A 8 8.61 -0.51 14.46
N LYS A 9 7.93 0.25 15.33
CA LYS A 9 6.49 0.55 15.20
C LYS A 9 6.34 1.98 14.67
N LYS A 10 5.49 2.17 13.65
CA LYS A 10 5.11 3.49 13.12
C LYS A 10 4.31 4.24 14.19
N ASN A 11 4.67 5.50 14.47
CA ASN A 11 3.85 6.37 15.31
C ASN A 11 2.48 6.58 14.63
N PRO A 12 1.34 6.32 15.30
CA PRO A 12 0.02 6.34 14.68
C PRO A 12 -0.53 7.75 14.40
N GLY A 13 0.33 8.74 14.15
CA GLY A 13 -0.08 10.14 14.02
C GLY A 13 0.73 10.92 13.00
N SER A 14 0.44 10.74 11.71
CA SER A 14 0.17 11.83 10.77
C SER A 14 -0.07 11.24 9.38
N ASP A 15 -1.25 11.48 8.81
CA ASP A 15 -1.65 10.92 7.51
C ASP A 15 -0.91 11.58 6.32
N PHE A 16 -0.07 12.60 6.54
CA PHE A 16 0.70 13.27 5.48
C PHE A 16 2.00 13.92 6.00
N GLY A 17 2.78 13.20 6.82
CA GLY A 17 4.06 13.68 7.35
C GLY A 17 5.15 12.62 7.26
N ILE A 18 6.40 13.03 7.07
CA ILE A 18 7.57 12.14 7.07
C ILE A 18 7.55 11.30 8.36
N ASP A 19 7.29 10.00 8.22
CA ASP A 19 7.12 9.08 9.33
C ASP A 19 8.42 8.96 10.13
N THR A 20 8.43 9.50 11.35
CA THR A 20 9.52 9.25 12.31
C THR A 20 9.29 7.88 12.96
N TRP A 21 10.20 6.94 12.68
CA TRP A 21 10.17 5.62 13.28
C TRP A 21 10.59 5.70 14.76
N GLY A 22 9.68 5.39 15.66
CA GLY A 22 9.99 5.21 17.07
C GLY A 22 10.66 3.86 17.31
N ASN A 23 11.58 3.80 18.28
CA ASN A 23 12.10 2.53 18.79
C ASN A 23 11.15 2.00 19.86
N TYR A 24 10.63 0.78 19.69
CA TYR A 24 9.80 0.11 20.69
C TYR A 24 10.41 -1.23 21.11
N SER A 25 10.29 -1.55 22.39
CA SER A 25 10.69 -2.84 22.96
C SER A 25 9.72 -3.25 24.06
N GLU A 26 9.38 -4.54 24.09
CA GLU A 26 8.58 -5.18 25.13
C GLU A 26 9.36 -6.38 25.64
N GLU A 27 9.24 -6.70 26.93
CA GLU A 27 9.91 -7.83 27.58
C GLU A 27 8.85 -8.78 28.14
N TRP A 28 9.02 -10.07 27.88
CA TRP A 28 8.04 -11.10 28.19
C TRP A 28 8.62 -12.08 29.20
N PRO A 29 8.12 -12.10 30.45
CA PRO A 29 8.63 -12.99 31.49
C PRO A 29 8.26 -14.46 31.24
N LEU A 30 7.18 -14.71 30.48
CA LEU A 30 6.67 -16.02 30.08
C LEU A 30 6.41 -16.01 28.56
N ASN A 31 6.40 -17.18 27.94
CA ASN A 31 6.10 -17.35 26.52
C ASN A 31 4.65 -16.90 26.26
N PRO A 32 4.41 -15.93 25.34
CA PRO A 32 3.07 -15.47 24.97
C PRO A 32 2.12 -16.55 24.48
N ASP A 33 2.65 -17.64 23.90
CA ASP A 33 1.87 -18.66 23.21
C ASP A 33 1.17 -19.62 24.19
N ASP A 34 1.84 -19.97 25.29
CA ASP A 34 1.38 -20.96 26.27
C ASP A 34 1.42 -20.50 27.73
N SER A 35 1.95 -19.30 28.00
CA SER A 35 2.17 -18.74 29.35
C SER A 35 3.15 -19.51 30.24
N GLU A 36 4.03 -20.34 29.66
CA GLU A 36 5.06 -21.07 30.40
C GLU A 36 6.44 -20.39 30.33
N ALA A 37 7.45 -20.96 31.01
CA ALA A 37 8.81 -20.47 30.91
C ALA A 37 9.41 -20.77 29.53
N TRP A 38 10.12 -19.81 28.95
CA TRP A 38 10.74 -19.95 27.63
C TRP A 38 11.70 -21.15 27.54
N GLU A 39 11.44 -22.04 26.57
CA GLU A 39 12.37 -23.08 26.17
C GLU A 39 13.16 -22.64 24.92
N TRP A 40 14.35 -23.23 24.71
CA TRP A 40 15.15 -22.93 23.52
C TRP A 40 14.45 -23.34 22.23
N THR A 41 13.65 -24.39 22.29
CA THR A 41 12.82 -24.86 21.17
C THR A 41 11.77 -23.83 20.75
N ASP A 42 11.22 -23.07 21.69
CA ASP A 42 10.25 -22.01 21.40
C ASP A 42 10.93 -20.85 20.67
N ILE A 43 12.14 -20.47 21.12
CA ILE A 43 12.94 -19.41 20.51
C ILE A 43 13.32 -19.77 19.06
N ASP A 44 13.75 -21.01 18.83
CA ASP A 44 14.14 -21.48 17.51
C ASP A 44 12.94 -21.64 16.56
N ALA A 45 11.72 -21.84 17.09
CA ALA A 45 10.49 -21.93 16.31
C ALA A 45 9.87 -20.57 15.98
N LEU A 46 10.38 -19.46 16.54
CA LEU A 46 9.84 -18.12 16.28
C LEU A 46 9.92 -17.76 14.79
N GLN A 47 8.79 -17.37 14.22
CA GLN A 47 8.68 -16.84 12.87
C GLN A 47 8.38 -15.34 12.91
N ILE A 48 9.01 -14.57 12.03
CA ILE A 48 8.70 -13.14 11.85
C ILE A 48 7.44 -13.02 10.99
N GLY A 49 6.32 -12.63 11.60
CA GLY A 49 5.10 -12.30 10.87
C GLY A 49 5.16 -10.89 10.26
N ILE A 50 5.05 -10.77 8.93
CA ILE A 50 4.87 -9.48 8.24
C ILE A 50 3.47 -9.46 7.65
N ALA A 51 2.61 -8.56 8.15
CA ALA A 51 1.29 -8.30 7.57
C ALA A 51 1.36 -7.06 6.68
N LEU A 52 1.36 -7.26 5.36
CA LEU A 52 1.22 -6.15 4.41
C LEU A 52 -0.27 -5.81 4.26
N LYS A 53 -0.63 -4.54 4.46
CA LYS A 53 -1.99 -4.06 4.19
C LYS A 53 -2.29 -4.33 2.71
N ARG A 54 -3.34 -5.10 2.44
CA ARG A 54 -3.79 -5.41 1.08
C ARG A 54 -3.91 -4.10 0.30
N ALA A 55 -3.29 -4.03 -0.89
CA ALA A 55 -3.41 -2.87 -1.75
C ALA A 55 -4.91 -2.59 -1.97
N GLN A 56 -5.36 -1.42 -1.53
CA GLN A 56 -6.73 -0.98 -1.80
C GLN A 56 -6.86 -0.75 -3.30
N PRO A 57 -8.01 -1.08 -3.91
CA PRO A 57 -8.24 -0.74 -5.31
C PRO A 57 -8.04 0.78 -5.48
N THR A 58 -7.09 1.15 -6.32
CA THR A 58 -6.77 2.56 -6.58
C THR A 58 -7.87 3.14 -7.46
N CYS A 59 -8.65 4.07 -6.91
CA CYS A 59 -9.62 4.85 -7.66
C CYS A 59 -9.08 6.26 -7.89
N PHE A 60 -9.53 6.91 -8.96
CA PHE A 60 -9.29 8.34 -9.14
C PHE A 60 -10.17 9.15 -8.19
N LEU A 61 -9.71 10.33 -7.79
CA LEU A 61 -10.57 11.29 -7.10
C LEU A 61 -11.60 11.86 -8.10
N SER A 62 -12.81 12.15 -7.63
CA SER A 62 -13.84 12.79 -8.46
C SER A 62 -13.33 14.11 -9.03
N GLY A 63 -13.70 14.43 -10.28
CA GLY A 63 -13.25 15.64 -10.96
C GLY A 63 -11.83 15.56 -11.51
N THR A 64 -11.12 14.43 -11.36
CA THR A 64 -9.82 14.23 -12.02
C THR A 64 -9.99 14.38 -13.53
N GLU A 65 -9.25 15.30 -14.14
CA GLU A 65 -9.29 15.53 -15.57
C GLU A 65 -8.46 14.51 -16.35
N ILE A 66 -9.09 13.84 -17.31
CA ILE A 66 -8.46 12.88 -18.22
C ILE A 66 -8.28 13.54 -19.59
N LEU A 67 -7.04 13.50 -20.09
CA LEU A 67 -6.70 14.04 -21.41
C LEU A 67 -7.19 13.10 -22.53
N LEU A 68 -8.04 13.61 -23.41
CA LEU A 68 -8.54 12.91 -24.57
C LEU A 68 -7.59 13.03 -25.78
N ALA A 69 -7.77 12.17 -26.78
CA ALA A 69 -6.95 12.15 -27.99
C ALA A 69 -6.98 13.45 -28.80
N ASN A 70 -8.09 14.20 -28.74
CA ASN A 70 -8.27 15.51 -29.38
C ASN A 70 -7.70 16.68 -28.57
N HIS A 71 -6.95 16.41 -27.50
CA HIS A 71 -6.38 17.37 -26.56
C HIS A 71 -7.38 18.13 -25.67
N SER A 72 -8.68 17.79 -25.70
CA SER A 72 -9.61 18.25 -24.66
C SER A 72 -9.50 17.39 -23.41
N SER A 73 -9.98 17.89 -22.27
CA SER A 73 -10.11 17.09 -21.04
C SER A 73 -11.56 16.69 -20.77
N LYS A 74 -11.72 15.60 -20.02
CA LYS A 74 -13.01 15.14 -19.51
C LYS A 74 -12.82 14.66 -18.07
N ALA A 75 -13.72 15.03 -17.16
CA ALA A 75 -13.69 14.52 -15.80
C ALA A 75 -13.86 12.98 -15.78
N ILE A 76 -13.17 12.29 -14.87
CA ILE A 76 -13.12 10.82 -14.82
C ILE A 76 -14.51 10.18 -14.71
N GLU A 77 -15.43 10.78 -13.96
CA GLU A 77 -16.81 10.32 -13.81
C GLU A 77 -17.62 10.33 -15.12
N ASN A 78 -17.15 11.08 -16.13
CA ASN A 78 -17.80 11.21 -17.43
C ASN A 78 -17.11 10.42 -18.54
N VAL A 79 -15.95 9.81 -18.28
CA VAL A 79 -15.26 8.91 -19.23
C VAL A 79 -16.09 7.65 -19.43
N LYS A 80 -16.21 7.20 -20.68
CA LYS A 80 -17.01 6.02 -21.06
C LYS A 80 -16.18 5.06 -21.89
N VAL A 81 -16.59 3.78 -21.86
CA VAL A 81 -16.06 2.77 -22.78
C VAL A 81 -16.20 3.27 -24.22
N GLY A 82 -15.12 3.16 -24.99
CA GLY A 82 -15.03 3.64 -26.37
C GLY A 82 -14.39 5.03 -26.52
N ASP A 83 -14.29 5.84 -25.46
CA ASP A 83 -13.51 7.09 -25.49
C ASP A 83 -12.05 6.80 -25.88
N ILE A 84 -11.43 7.71 -26.63
CA ILE A 84 -10.00 7.64 -26.96
C ILE A 84 -9.25 8.65 -26.08
N VAL A 85 -8.41 8.15 -25.20
CA VAL A 85 -7.64 8.92 -24.22
C VAL A 85 -6.16 8.91 -24.56
N LYS A 86 -5.40 9.86 -23.99
CA LYS A 86 -3.94 9.81 -24.00
C LYS A 86 -3.46 8.90 -22.87
N SER A 87 -2.67 7.89 -23.21
CA SER A 87 -1.97 7.02 -22.27
C SER A 87 -0.47 7.15 -22.45
N TYR A 88 0.30 6.88 -21.39
CA TYR A 88 1.75 6.83 -21.48
C TYR A 88 2.21 5.42 -21.85
N ASN A 89 3.00 5.29 -22.92
CA ASN A 89 3.65 4.04 -23.29
C ASN A 89 5.06 4.02 -22.72
N GLU A 90 5.30 3.15 -21.74
CA GLU A 90 6.58 3.07 -21.02
C GLU A 90 7.75 2.58 -21.87
N LYS A 91 7.48 1.85 -22.97
CA LYS A 91 8.53 1.34 -23.86
C LYS A 91 9.05 2.42 -24.79
N THR A 92 8.15 3.26 -25.30
CA THR A 92 8.48 4.36 -26.22
C THR A 92 8.76 5.67 -25.47
N GLY A 93 8.33 5.78 -24.21
CA GLY A 93 8.47 6.96 -23.38
C GLY A 93 7.53 8.10 -23.78
N GLY A 94 6.52 7.83 -24.60
CA GLY A 94 5.67 8.82 -25.24
C GLY A 94 4.17 8.68 -24.91
N LEU A 95 3.42 9.74 -25.20
CA LEU A 95 1.96 9.70 -25.15
C LEU A 95 1.39 9.09 -26.43
N GLU A 96 0.51 8.11 -26.26
CA GLU A 96 -0.18 7.40 -27.34
C GLU A 96 -1.69 7.45 -27.14
N ASN A 97 -2.45 7.24 -28.21
CA ASN A 97 -3.90 7.20 -28.14
C ASN A 97 -4.36 5.77 -27.79
N SER A 98 -5.15 5.63 -26.73
CA SER A 98 -5.70 4.35 -26.28
C SER A 98 -7.21 4.42 -26.14
N ARG A 99 -7.89 3.32 -26.46
CA ARG A 99 -9.34 3.19 -26.27
C ARG A 99 -9.63 2.73 -24.84
N VAL A 100 -10.64 3.33 -24.22
CA VAL A 100 -11.19 2.86 -22.94
C VAL A 100 -12.00 1.59 -23.17
N GLU A 101 -11.60 0.48 -22.57
CA GLU A 101 -12.27 -0.83 -22.72
C GLU A 101 -13.27 -1.11 -21.59
N ALA A 102 -13.03 -0.57 -20.39
CA ALA A 102 -13.89 -0.75 -19.23
C ALA A 102 -13.86 0.49 -18.33
N VAL A 103 -14.96 0.71 -17.59
CA VAL A 103 -15.07 1.73 -16.55
C VAL A 103 -15.70 1.06 -15.33
N PHE A 104 -15.11 1.29 -14.16
CA PHE A 104 -15.58 0.74 -12.89
C PHE A 104 -15.94 1.90 -11.97
N ASN A 105 -17.21 1.98 -11.63
CA ASN A 105 -17.71 2.92 -10.63
C ASN A 105 -17.99 2.12 -9.35
N ILE A 106 -17.47 2.60 -8.23
CA ILE A 106 -17.70 2.03 -6.89
C ILE A 106 -18.76 2.87 -6.19
#